data_AF-A0A1U9NFR8-F1
#
_entry.id   AF-A0A1U9NFR8-F1
#
_cell.length_a   1.000
_cell.length_b   1.000
_cell.length_c   1.000
_cell.angle_alpha   90.00
_cell.angle_beta   90.00
_cell.angle_gamma   90.00
#
_symmetry.space_group_name_H-M   'P 1'
#
loop_
_entity.id
_entity.type
_entity.pdbx_description
1 polymer ?
#
loop_
_entity_poly.entity_id
_entity_poly.type
_entity_poly.pdbx_seq_one_letter_code
_entity_poly.pdbx_strand_id
1 'polypeptide(L)'
;MVAPGYAQLLPDNRHLNTQSVNRWMQSNRDMAPFIQAIDARHLTPESFRLFDALTQVQQDQEIERILREENLWVQADKVVNQLGWKSVGEYMRLSTMLGNAIAAYFLFGDLGKVTEEQAKQLKEKADPAVLAVPQQDIDFIRRHEKTLQHYIQAYGAGR
;
A
#
# COMPACT_ATOMS: atom_id res chain seq x y z
N MET A 1 -36.79 -10.41 -12.55
CA MET A 1 -35.62 -11.32 -12.61
C MET A 1 -34.40 -10.43 -12.75
N VAL A 2 -33.56 -10.37 -11.71
CA VAL A 2 -32.37 -9.51 -11.69
C VAL A 2 -31.21 -10.33 -12.24
N ALA A 3 -30.51 -9.82 -13.25
CA ALA A 3 -29.37 -10.47 -13.86
C ALA A 3 -28.24 -10.69 -12.82
N PRO A 4 -27.54 -11.83 -12.84
CA PRO A 4 -26.44 -12.10 -11.92
C PRO A 4 -25.30 -11.11 -12.19
N GLY A 5 -24.94 -10.34 -11.17
CA GLY A 5 -23.87 -9.35 -11.24
C GLY A 5 -22.55 -10.02 -11.62
N TYR A 6 -21.90 -9.46 -12.64
CA TYR A 6 -20.56 -9.77 -13.08
C TYR A 6 -19.64 -9.99 -11.86
N ALA A 7 -19.08 -11.19 -11.74
CA ALA A 7 -17.86 -11.38 -10.97
C ALA A 7 -16.79 -10.51 -11.66
N GLN A 8 -16.69 -9.25 -11.26
CA GLN A 8 -15.62 -8.37 -11.69
C GLN A 8 -14.32 -9.05 -11.32
N LEU A 9 -13.59 -9.53 -12.33
CA LEU A 9 -12.24 -10.05 -12.15
C LEU A 9 -11.44 -8.97 -11.43
N LEU A 10 -11.07 -9.26 -10.19
CA LEU A 10 -10.27 -8.33 -9.40
C LEU A 10 -8.89 -8.21 -10.05
N PRO A 11 -8.32 -7.00 -10.12
CA PRO A 11 -7.02 -6.77 -10.75
C PRO A 11 -5.92 -7.53 -10.00
N ASP A 12 -4.83 -7.87 -10.72
CA ASP A 12 -3.70 -8.62 -10.17
C ASP A 12 -2.75 -7.79 -9.29
N ASN A 13 -3.05 -6.49 -9.10
CA ASN A 13 -2.28 -5.50 -8.34
C ASN A 13 -0.78 -5.42 -8.70
N ARG A 14 -0.37 -5.80 -9.92
CA ARG A 14 1.02 -5.60 -10.36
C ARG A 14 1.40 -4.13 -10.51
N HIS A 15 0.41 -3.29 -10.80
CA HIS A 15 0.51 -1.83 -10.88
C HIS A 15 -0.70 -1.17 -10.23
N LEU A 16 -0.54 0.11 -9.90
CA LEU A 16 -1.64 0.93 -9.40
C LEU A 16 -2.71 1.09 -10.48
N ASN A 17 -3.95 0.85 -10.07
CA ASN A 17 -5.11 1.07 -10.90
C ASN A 17 -6.26 1.58 -10.02
N THR A 18 -7.23 2.22 -10.65
CA THR A 18 -8.32 2.91 -9.95
C THR A 18 -9.15 1.95 -9.09
N GLN A 19 -9.38 0.71 -9.54
CA GLN A 19 -10.16 -0.26 -8.78
C GLN A 19 -9.45 -0.67 -7.49
N SER A 20 -8.16 -1.01 -7.57
CA SER A 20 -7.36 -1.40 -6.39
C SER A 20 -7.21 -0.25 -5.40
N VAL A 21 -6.98 0.98 -5.90
CA VAL A 21 -6.82 2.16 -5.04
C VAL A 21 -8.15 2.56 -4.39
N ASN A 22 -9.27 2.43 -5.10
CA ASN A 22 -10.60 2.65 -4.50
C ASN A 22 -10.90 1.61 -3.41
N ARG A 23 -10.59 0.32 -3.66
CA ARG A 23 -10.70 -0.74 -2.66
C ARG A 23 -9.83 -0.43 -1.45
N TRP A 24 -8.61 0.06 -1.66
CA TRP A 24 -7.70 0.50 -0.60
C TRP A 24 -8.29 1.65 0.22
N MET A 25 -8.81 2.70 -0.42
CA MET A 25 -9.43 3.82 0.29
C MET A 25 -10.62 3.37 1.15
N GLN A 26 -11.39 2.40 0.67
CA GLN A 26 -12.52 1.82 1.41
C GLN A 26 -12.09 0.94 2.59
N SER A 27 -10.97 0.20 2.45
CA SER A 27 -10.52 -0.75 3.47
C SER A 27 -9.55 -0.19 4.49
N ASN A 28 -8.86 0.92 4.18
CA ASN A 28 -7.71 1.37 4.96
C ASN A 28 -8.03 1.70 6.43
N ARG A 29 -9.25 2.16 6.73
CA ARG A 29 -9.66 2.36 8.13
C ARG A 29 -9.80 1.04 8.89
N ASP A 30 -10.46 0.06 8.29
CA ASP A 30 -10.77 -1.21 8.93
C ASP A 30 -9.55 -2.16 8.96
N MET A 31 -8.59 -1.96 8.05
CA MET A 31 -7.30 -2.67 8.04
C MET A 31 -6.32 -2.15 9.09
N ALA A 32 -6.43 -0.89 9.51
CA ALA A 32 -5.42 -0.23 10.35
C ALA A 32 -5.05 -0.98 11.64
N PRO A 33 -5.99 -1.55 12.42
CA PRO A 33 -5.66 -2.31 13.63
C PRO A 33 -4.82 -3.57 13.34
N PHE A 34 -5.05 -4.23 12.20
CA PHE A 34 -4.30 -5.42 11.80
C PHE A 34 -2.87 -5.04 11.41
N ILE A 35 -2.71 -3.94 10.69
CA ILE A 35 -1.38 -3.43 10.30
C ILE A 35 -0.58 -3.04 11.54
N GLN A 36 -1.20 -2.35 12.51
CA GLN A 36 -0.54 -1.99 13.76
C GLN A 36 -0.05 -3.23 14.54
N ALA A 37 -0.84 -4.30 14.57
CA ALA A 37 -0.44 -5.55 15.22
C ALA A 37 0.74 -6.24 14.51
N ILE A 38 0.75 -6.20 13.18
CA ILE A 38 1.85 -6.74 12.36
C ILE A 38 3.13 -5.91 12.56
N ASP A 39 3.04 -4.59 12.42
CA ASP A 39 4.18 -3.67 12.58
C ASP A 39 4.78 -3.75 14.00
N ALA A 40 3.95 -3.97 15.03
CA ALA A 40 4.41 -4.15 16.41
C ALA A 40 5.27 -5.42 16.61
N ARG A 41 5.20 -6.42 15.72
CA ARG A 41 6.11 -7.57 15.72
C ARG A 41 7.42 -7.29 14.98
N HIS A 42 7.46 -6.26 14.13
CA HIS A 42 8.60 -5.88 13.33
C HIS A 42 9.32 -4.62 13.85
N LEU A 43 9.43 -4.41 15.16
CA LEU A 43 9.97 -3.17 15.75
C LEU A 43 11.43 -2.83 15.36
N THR A 44 12.17 -3.73 14.70
CA THR A 44 13.55 -3.48 14.26
C THR A 44 13.66 -3.41 12.73
N PRO A 45 14.55 -2.56 12.18
CA PRO A 45 14.83 -2.54 10.74
C PRO A 45 15.32 -3.88 10.18
N GLU A 46 15.97 -4.70 10.99
CA GLU A 46 16.37 -6.06 10.59
C GLU A 46 15.16 -6.98 10.43
N SER A 47 14.22 -6.96 11.36
CA SER A 47 13.01 -7.78 11.29
C SER A 47 12.13 -7.42 10.07
N PHE A 48 12.04 -6.13 9.73
CA PHE A 48 11.39 -5.70 8.49
C PHE A 48 12.13 -6.21 7.24
N ARG A 49 13.46 -6.07 7.18
CA ARG A 49 14.24 -6.58 6.03
C ARG A 49 14.10 -8.08 5.84
N LEU A 50 14.05 -8.86 6.92
CA LEU A 50 13.84 -10.30 6.85
C LEU A 50 12.44 -10.65 6.32
N PHE A 51 11.41 -9.93 6.77
CA PHE A 51 10.05 -10.08 6.28
C PHE A 51 9.91 -9.69 4.79
N ASP A 52 10.52 -8.59 4.38
CA ASP A 52 10.50 -8.11 3.00
C ASP A 52 11.23 -9.05 2.03
N ALA A 53 12.21 -9.82 2.53
CA ALA A 53 12.94 -10.81 1.74
C ALA A 53 12.14 -12.11 1.50
N LEU A 54 11.04 -12.33 2.22
CA LEU A 54 10.16 -13.49 2.03
C LEU A 54 9.41 -13.42 0.69
N THR A 55 9.07 -14.58 0.14
CA THR A 55 8.11 -14.62 -0.98
C THR A 55 6.74 -14.12 -0.54
N GLN A 56 5.90 -13.64 -1.47
CA GLN A 56 4.55 -13.15 -1.13
C GLN A 56 3.71 -14.18 -0.37
N VAL A 57 3.84 -15.47 -0.70
CA VAL A 57 3.13 -16.56 0.00
C VAL A 57 3.63 -16.69 1.44
N GLN A 58 4.94 -16.61 1.65
CA GLN A 58 5.53 -16.67 2.99
C GLN A 58 5.19 -15.44 3.83
N GLN A 59 5.17 -14.24 3.23
CA GLN A 59 4.68 -13.03 3.89
C GLN A 59 3.23 -13.19 4.34
N ASP A 60 2.37 -13.72 3.47
CA ASP A 60 0.95 -13.94 3.79
C ASP A 60 0.78 -14.96 4.92
N GLN A 61 1.57 -16.03 4.92
CA GLN A 61 1.60 -17.02 6.02
C GLN A 61 2.06 -16.42 7.35
N GLU A 62 3.09 -15.58 7.31
CA GLU A 62 3.62 -14.93 8.50
C GLU A 62 2.63 -13.90 9.07
N ILE A 63 1.98 -13.13 8.19
CA ILE A 63 0.89 -12.21 8.58
C ILE A 63 -0.27 -12.99 9.22
N GLU A 64 -0.71 -14.09 8.60
CA GLU A 64 -1.77 -14.92 9.17
C GLU A 64 -1.37 -15.45 10.55
N ARG A 65 -0.13 -15.94 10.71
CA ARG A 65 0.39 -16.41 11.99
C ARG A 65 0.33 -15.33 13.06
N ILE A 66 0.84 -14.13 12.76
CA ILE A 66 0.81 -12.99 13.68
C ILE A 66 -0.64 -12.66 14.08
N LEU A 67 -1.54 -12.53 13.09
CA LEU A 67 -2.94 -12.20 13.37
C LEU A 67 -3.67 -13.28 14.17
N ARG A 68 -3.29 -14.55 14.03
CA ARG A 68 -3.83 -15.64 14.88
C ARG A 68 -3.32 -15.54 16.32
N GLU A 69 -2.04 -15.26 16.51
CA GLU A 69 -1.45 -15.05 17.85
C GLU A 69 -2.09 -13.86 18.58
N GLU A 70 -2.41 -12.79 17.84
CA GLU A 70 -3.08 -11.61 18.39
C GLU A 70 -4.61 -11.76 18.49
N ASN A 71 -5.17 -12.93 18.15
CA ASN A 71 -6.62 -13.19 18.08
C ASN A 71 -7.40 -12.25 17.13
N LEU A 72 -6.72 -11.68 16.14
CA LEU A 72 -7.27 -10.76 15.15
C LEU A 72 -7.66 -11.44 13.83
N TRP A 73 -7.20 -12.67 13.59
CA TRP A 73 -7.37 -13.37 12.31
C TRP A 73 -8.82 -13.41 11.81
N VAL A 74 -9.78 -13.77 12.66
CA VAL A 74 -11.20 -13.88 12.25
C VAL A 74 -11.76 -12.53 11.79
N GLN A 75 -11.36 -11.43 12.45
CA GLN A 75 -11.78 -10.09 12.04
C GLN A 75 -11.08 -9.67 10.75
N ALA A 76 -9.79 -9.95 10.63
CA ALA A 76 -9.01 -9.64 9.43
C ALA A 76 -9.55 -10.38 8.20
N ASP A 77 -9.80 -11.69 8.32
CA ASP A 77 -10.39 -12.51 7.26
C ASP A 77 -11.76 -11.99 6.82
N LYS A 78 -12.60 -11.56 7.77
CA LYS A 78 -13.89 -10.94 7.44
C LYS A 78 -13.72 -9.65 6.62
N VAL A 79 -12.82 -8.76 7.03
CA VAL A 79 -12.57 -7.49 6.32
C VAL A 79 -11.99 -7.76 4.92
N VAL A 80 -11.02 -8.67 4.82
CA VAL A 80 -10.42 -9.11 3.56
C VAL A 80 -11.49 -9.64 2.61
N ASN A 81 -12.31 -10.59 3.05
CA ASN A 81 -13.36 -11.20 2.23
C ASN A 81 -14.46 -10.20 1.85
N GLN A 82 -14.91 -9.37 2.78
CA GLN A 82 -15.96 -8.37 2.52
C GLN A 82 -15.53 -7.34 1.48
N LEU A 83 -14.26 -6.93 1.50
CA LEU A 83 -13.74 -5.89 0.62
C LEU A 83 -13.05 -6.46 -0.62
N GLY A 84 -13.01 -7.78 -0.76
CA GLY A 84 -12.47 -8.48 -1.92
C GLY A 84 -10.95 -8.42 -2.01
N TRP A 85 -10.23 -8.44 -0.89
CA TRP A 85 -8.80 -8.70 -0.86
C TRP A 85 -8.55 -10.21 -0.86
N LYS A 86 -7.41 -10.66 -1.39
CA LYS A 86 -6.96 -12.06 -1.31
C LYS A 86 -6.37 -12.38 0.06
N SER A 87 -5.72 -11.40 0.67
CA SER A 87 -5.08 -11.52 1.99
C SER A 87 -4.81 -10.13 2.54
N VAL A 88 -4.53 -10.04 3.85
CA VAL A 88 -4.00 -8.80 4.46
C VAL A 88 -2.66 -8.42 3.82
N GLY A 89 -1.84 -9.40 3.44
CA GLY A 89 -0.57 -9.15 2.76
C GLY A 89 -0.74 -8.55 1.36
N GLU A 90 -1.77 -8.92 0.59
CA GLU A 90 -2.09 -8.25 -0.68
C GLU A 90 -2.43 -6.77 -0.45
N TYR A 91 -3.24 -6.48 0.57
CA TYR A 91 -3.56 -5.11 0.96
C TYR A 91 -2.30 -4.32 1.36
N MET A 92 -1.42 -4.92 2.18
CA MET A 92 -0.17 -4.29 2.62
C MET A 92 0.74 -3.98 1.44
N ARG A 93 0.96 -4.94 0.53
CA ARG A 93 1.79 -4.74 -0.66
C ARG A 93 1.26 -3.62 -1.56
N LEU A 94 -0.06 -3.55 -1.77
CA LEU A 94 -0.66 -2.43 -2.50
C LEU A 94 -0.46 -1.10 -1.75
N SER A 95 -0.61 -1.10 -0.43
CA SER A 95 -0.40 0.10 0.41
C SER A 95 1.03 0.61 0.29
N THR A 96 2.02 -0.28 0.34
CA THR A 96 3.44 0.05 0.14
C THR A 96 3.70 0.57 -1.27
N MET A 97 3.16 -0.08 -2.31
CA MET A 97 3.28 0.40 -3.69
C MET A 97 2.67 1.80 -3.87
N LEU A 98 1.50 2.05 -3.28
CA LEU A 98 0.85 3.35 -3.32
C LEU A 98 1.67 4.41 -2.60
N GLY A 99 2.17 4.11 -1.39
CA GLY A 99 3.01 5.00 -0.61
C GLY A 99 4.31 5.37 -1.33
N ASN A 100 5.00 4.38 -1.89
CA ASN A 100 6.23 4.58 -2.66
C ASN A 100 5.96 5.42 -3.92
N ALA A 101 4.85 5.19 -4.61
CA ALA A 101 4.49 5.98 -5.78
C ALA A 101 4.14 7.44 -5.45
N ILE A 102 3.47 7.69 -4.31
CA ILE A 102 3.22 9.05 -3.82
C ILE A 102 4.55 9.75 -3.49
N ALA A 103 5.44 9.07 -2.76
CA ALA A 103 6.76 9.61 -2.43
C ALA A 103 7.59 9.90 -3.69
N ALA A 104 7.55 9.00 -4.68
CA ALA A 104 8.24 9.17 -5.96
C ALA A 104 7.68 10.36 -6.73
N TYR A 105 6.35 10.52 -6.79
CA TYR A 105 5.71 11.65 -7.43
C TYR A 105 6.21 12.99 -6.87
N PHE A 106 6.29 13.13 -5.54
CA PHE A 106 6.81 14.35 -4.92
C PHE A 106 8.32 14.51 -5.16
N LEU A 107 9.11 13.45 -4.98
CA LEU A 107 10.56 13.49 -5.21
C LEU A 107 10.88 13.96 -6.64
N PHE A 108 10.26 13.35 -7.66
CA PHE A 108 10.49 13.73 -9.06
C PHE A 108 9.88 15.08 -9.43
N GLY A 109 8.80 15.50 -8.75
CA GLY A 109 8.24 16.85 -8.88
C GLY A 109 9.18 17.94 -8.34
N ASP A 110 9.92 17.65 -7.28
CA ASP A 110 10.90 18.56 -6.69
C ASP A 110 12.23 18.55 -7.44
N LEU A 111 12.64 17.41 -8.00
CA LEU A 111 13.82 17.30 -8.85
C LEU A 111 13.76 18.22 -10.09
N GLY A 112 12.57 18.53 -10.61
CA GLY A 112 12.38 19.49 -11.71
C GLY A 112 12.52 20.97 -11.31
N LYS A 113 12.71 21.27 -10.02
CA LYS A 113 12.74 22.63 -9.46
C LYS A 113 14.08 22.99 -8.81
N VAL A 114 15.05 22.08 -8.83
CA VAL A 114 16.34 22.19 -8.13
C VAL A 114 17.51 22.12 -9.12
N THR A 115 18.70 22.52 -8.70
CA THR A 115 19.93 22.37 -9.51
C THR A 115 20.34 20.91 -9.66
N GLU A 116 21.19 20.60 -10.64
CA GLU A 116 21.71 19.23 -10.83
C GLU A 116 22.41 18.67 -9.59
N GLU A 117 23.11 19.53 -8.83
CA GLU A 117 23.80 19.14 -7.61
C GLU A 117 22.81 18.81 -6.48
N GLN A 118 21.78 19.65 -6.31
CA GLN A 118 20.68 19.38 -5.37
C GLN A 118 19.90 18.12 -5.78
N ALA A 119 19.71 17.90 -7.08
CA ALA A 119 19.07 16.70 -7.60
C ALA A 119 19.85 15.43 -7.28
N LYS A 120 21.19 15.46 -7.40
CA LYS A 120 22.05 14.35 -6.98
C LYS A 120 21.92 14.07 -5.48
N GLN A 121 22.00 15.10 -4.65
CA GLN A 121 21.87 14.96 -3.19
C GLN A 121 20.50 14.42 -2.77
N LEU A 122 19.42 14.84 -3.44
CA LEU A 122 18.07 14.33 -3.17
C LEU A 122 17.95 12.85 -3.54
N LYS A 123 18.55 12.42 -4.66
CA LYS A 123 18.56 11.01 -5.06
C LYS A 123 19.41 10.15 -4.13
N GLU A 124 20.56 10.63 -3.69
CA GLU A 124 21.44 9.88 -2.76
C GLU A 124 20.79 9.64 -1.39
N LYS A 125 19.86 10.51 -0.98
CA LYS A 125 19.14 10.40 0.30
C LYS A 125 17.79 9.69 0.18
N ALA A 126 17.30 9.47 -1.04
CA ALA A 126 16.00 8.85 -1.27
C ALA A 126 16.05 7.34 -1.01
N ASP A 127 14.94 6.80 -0.53
CA ASP A 127 14.79 5.36 -0.37
C ASP A 127 14.90 4.66 -1.75
N PRO A 128 15.73 3.61 -1.90
CA PRO A 128 15.85 2.85 -3.14
C PRO A 128 14.50 2.36 -3.70
N ALA A 129 13.55 2.01 -2.83
CA ALA A 129 12.22 1.56 -3.23
C ALA A 129 11.40 2.69 -3.88
N VAL A 130 11.60 3.94 -3.45
CA VAL A 130 10.97 5.12 -4.06
C VAL A 130 11.59 5.43 -5.42
N LEU A 131 12.92 5.32 -5.53
CA LEU A 131 13.63 5.52 -6.80
C LEU A 131 13.30 4.46 -7.85
N ALA A 132 12.95 3.24 -7.42
CA ALA A 132 12.63 2.12 -8.28
C ALA A 132 11.16 2.08 -8.76
N VAL A 133 10.31 3.04 -8.36
CA VAL A 133 8.90 3.05 -8.75
C VAL A 133 8.76 3.20 -10.28
N PRO A 134 7.97 2.36 -10.96
CA PRO A 134 7.71 2.49 -12.38
C PRO A 134 7.03 3.82 -12.74
N GLN A 135 7.41 4.41 -13.88
CA GLN A 135 6.85 5.69 -14.35
C GLN A 135 5.32 5.68 -14.45
N GLN A 136 4.71 4.56 -14.84
CA GLN A 136 3.26 4.44 -14.95
C GLN A 136 2.53 4.59 -13.61
N ASP A 137 3.14 4.17 -12.50
CA ASP A 137 2.57 4.30 -11.16
C ASP A 137 2.71 5.75 -10.68
N ILE A 138 3.81 6.42 -11.01
CA ILE A 138 3.99 7.87 -10.78
C ILE A 138 2.93 8.68 -11.57
N ASP A 139 2.71 8.32 -12.84
CA ASP A 139 1.70 8.96 -13.68
C ASP A 139 0.27 8.64 -13.22
N PHE A 140 0.07 7.49 -12.58
CA PHE A 140 -1.19 7.18 -11.89
C PHE A 140 -1.44 8.17 -10.75
N ILE A 141 -0.45 8.41 -9.88
CA ILE A 141 -0.55 9.41 -8.80
C ILE A 141 -0.85 10.79 -9.37
N ARG A 142 -0.10 11.24 -10.38
CA ARG A 142 -0.32 12.55 -11.02
C ARG A 142 -1.77 12.73 -11.50
N ARG A 143 -2.34 11.70 -12.13
CA ARG A 143 -3.74 11.74 -12.63
C ARG A 143 -4.79 11.75 -11.52
N HIS A 144 -4.47 11.19 -10.36
CA HIS A 144 -5.41 11.01 -9.25
C HIS A 144 -5.08 11.86 -8.01
N GLU A 145 -4.13 12.80 -8.14
CA GLU A 145 -3.57 13.59 -7.04
C GLU A 145 -4.65 14.21 -6.15
N LYS A 146 -5.62 14.92 -6.76
CA LYS A 146 -6.70 15.57 -6.02
C LYS A 146 -7.56 14.59 -5.23
N THR A 147 -7.85 13.43 -5.81
CA THR A 147 -8.67 12.39 -5.16
C THR A 147 -7.92 11.81 -3.96
N LEU A 148 -6.65 11.46 -4.15
CA LEU A 148 -5.79 10.94 -3.08
C LEU A 148 -5.58 11.97 -1.98
N GLN A 149 -5.30 13.23 -2.33
CA GLN A 149 -5.14 14.31 -1.37
C GLN A 149 -6.40 14.53 -0.54
N HIS A 150 -7.57 14.59 -1.18
CA HIS A 150 -8.84 14.76 -0.49
C HIS A 150 -9.10 13.60 0.48
N TYR A 151 -8.86 12.36 0.03
CA TYR A 151 -9.00 11.18 0.88
C TYR A 151 -8.05 11.22 2.08
N ILE A 152 -6.76 11.50 1.87
CA ILE A 152 -5.75 11.54 2.94
C ILE A 152 -6.07 12.64 3.96
N GLN A 153 -6.51 13.81 3.49
CA GLN A 153 -6.93 14.91 4.38
C GLN A 153 -8.17 14.55 5.20
N ALA A 154 -9.20 13.98 4.57
CA ALA A 154 -10.41 13.55 5.26
C ALA A 154 -10.12 12.43 6.28
N TYR A 155 -9.25 11.49 5.91
CA TYR A 155 -8.81 10.40 6.79
C TYR A 155 -8.01 10.92 7.99
N GLY A 156 -7.12 11.89 7.77
CA GLY A 156 -6.34 12.52 8.84
C GLY A 156 -7.17 13.39 9.79
N ALA A 157 -8.23 14.04 9.30
CA ALA A 157 -9.13 14.86 10.12
C ALA A 157 -10.11 14.04 10.98
N GLY A 158 -10.31 12.76 10.66
CA GLY A 158 -11.17 11.84 11.38
C GLY A 158 -10.45 10.97 12.42
N ARG A 159 -9.17 11.24 12.70
CA ARG A 159 -8.37 10.64 13.78
C ARG A 159 -8.16 11.62 14.92
#